data_AF-A0A7S2KI92-F1
#
_entry.id   AF-A0A7S2KI92-F1
#
_cell.length_a   1.000
_cell.length_b   1.000
_cell.length_c   1.000
_cell.angle_alpha   90.00
_cell.angle_beta   90.00
_cell.angle_gamma   90.00
#
_symmetry.space_group_name_H-M   'P 1'
#
loop_
_entity.id
_entity.type
_entity.pdbx_description
1 polymer ?
#
loop_
_entity_poly.entity_id
_entity_poly.type
_entity_poly.pdbx_seq_one_letter_code
_entity_poly.pdbx_strand_id
1 'polypeptide(L)'
;VTTDAMQAAIAKSLRLSRASVKVAGRKDKDAVTQQWVSVPAIRRGTMTPISAERLQDPSYQAALNRIVSVGDDSRGNEEARAVIKVVEVARHHRPLALGDLRGNRFRIRLRGVPPATMEALPSRFEVLTSSGFANTFGPQRFSAGKSIRLGLSVLEERRRIRLQEGGIERAVNKKMSPNERLGVSALQSSIFNCWLQDRARCVLTV
;
A
#
# COMPACT_ATOMS: atom_id res chain seq x y z
N VAL A 1 -3.33 4.16 -12.00
CA VAL A 1 -3.20 2.67 -11.92
C VAL A 1 -3.02 2.26 -10.48
N THR A 2 -3.72 1.20 -10.03
CA THR A 2 -3.53 0.67 -8.67
C THR A 2 -2.22 -0.13 -8.59
N THR A 3 -1.65 -0.28 -7.39
CA THR A 3 -0.49 -1.17 -7.19
C THR A 3 -0.76 -2.59 -7.67
N ASP A 4 -1.98 -3.08 -7.44
CA ASP A 4 -2.43 -4.40 -7.87
C ASP A 4 -2.47 -4.54 -9.41
N ALA A 5 -2.94 -3.52 -10.13
CA ALA A 5 -2.93 -3.50 -11.59
C ALA A 5 -1.49 -3.39 -12.15
N MET A 6 -0.63 -2.59 -11.51
CA MET A 6 0.79 -2.50 -11.86
C MET A 6 1.50 -3.86 -11.70
N GLN A 7 1.26 -4.59 -10.60
CA GLN A 7 1.83 -5.92 -10.40
C GLN A 7 1.39 -6.90 -11.50
N ALA A 8 0.12 -6.85 -11.91
CA ALA A 8 -0.40 -7.68 -13.01
C ALA A 8 0.26 -7.34 -14.35
N ALA A 9 0.43 -6.04 -14.65
CA ALA A 9 1.10 -5.56 -15.86
C ALA A 9 2.56 -6.02 -15.95
N ILE A 10 3.32 -5.89 -14.83
CA ILE A 10 4.71 -6.35 -14.74
C ILE A 10 4.78 -7.86 -14.91
N ALA A 11 3.91 -8.62 -14.22
CA ALA A 11 3.87 -10.07 -14.30
C ALA A 11 3.62 -10.55 -15.74
N LYS A 12 2.63 -9.97 -16.42
CA LYS A 12 2.31 -10.28 -17.83
C LYS A 12 3.49 -9.98 -18.75
N SER A 13 4.10 -8.80 -18.61
CA SER A 13 5.21 -8.37 -19.48
C SER A 13 6.46 -9.23 -19.32
N LEU A 14 6.73 -9.70 -18.10
CA LEU A 14 7.89 -10.55 -17.78
C LEU A 14 7.57 -12.06 -17.84
N ARG A 15 6.33 -12.44 -18.18
CA ARG A 15 5.85 -13.84 -18.17
C ARG A 15 6.08 -14.53 -16.82
N LEU A 16 5.82 -13.80 -15.74
CA LEU A 16 5.95 -14.24 -14.36
C LEU A 16 4.58 -14.50 -13.75
N SER A 17 4.53 -15.28 -12.66
CA SER A 17 3.33 -15.34 -11.84
C SER A 17 3.15 -14.00 -11.12
N ARG A 18 1.89 -13.58 -10.94
CA ARG A 18 1.60 -12.36 -10.15
C ARG A 18 2.15 -12.47 -8.72
N ALA A 19 2.13 -13.68 -8.16
CA ALA A 19 2.63 -13.95 -6.82
C ALA A 19 4.14 -13.69 -6.66
N SER A 20 4.93 -13.73 -7.74
CA SER A 20 6.37 -13.44 -7.68
C SER A 20 6.71 -11.96 -7.83
N VAL A 21 5.76 -11.10 -8.20
CA VAL A 21 5.95 -9.65 -8.23
C VAL A 21 5.61 -9.09 -6.86
N LYS A 22 6.61 -8.73 -6.06
CA LYS A 22 6.40 -8.24 -4.69
C LYS A 22 6.62 -6.75 -4.55
N VAL A 23 5.89 -6.15 -3.62
CA VAL A 23 5.93 -4.72 -3.29
C VAL A 23 5.98 -4.56 -1.77
N ALA A 24 6.57 -3.46 -1.31
CA ALA A 24 6.65 -3.16 0.12
C ALA A 24 5.33 -2.61 0.71
N GLY A 25 4.43 -2.10 -0.14
CA GLY A 25 3.14 -1.59 0.27
C GLY A 25 2.32 -1.09 -0.90
N ARG A 26 1.07 -0.71 -0.64
CA ARG A 26 0.20 -0.07 -1.64
C ARG A 26 0.50 1.42 -1.72
N LYS A 27 0.27 2.00 -2.89
CA LYS A 27 0.37 3.44 -3.16
C LYS A 27 -0.95 3.96 -3.69
N ASP A 28 -1.17 5.26 -3.53
CA ASP A 28 -2.41 5.90 -3.95
C ASP A 28 -2.60 5.82 -5.47
N LYS A 29 -3.83 5.49 -5.89
CA LYS A 29 -4.18 5.36 -7.31
C LYS A 29 -4.26 6.71 -8.02
N ASP A 30 -4.63 7.75 -7.26
CA ASP A 30 -4.87 9.12 -7.72
C ASP A 30 -3.67 10.02 -7.34
N ALA A 31 -2.45 9.52 -7.57
CA ALA A 31 -1.22 10.26 -7.33
C ALA A 31 -0.11 9.78 -8.28
N VAL A 32 0.90 10.62 -8.50
CA VAL A 32 2.17 10.18 -9.11
C VAL A 32 3.00 9.54 -8.00
N THR A 33 3.31 8.25 -8.16
CA THR A 33 3.99 7.48 -7.11
C THR A 33 5.21 6.77 -7.67
N GLN A 34 6.29 6.77 -6.89
CA GLN A 34 7.50 5.98 -7.16
C GLN A 34 7.61 4.92 -6.06
N GLN A 35 7.83 3.67 -6.46
CA GLN A 35 8.01 2.57 -5.52
C GLN A 35 8.92 1.49 -6.10
N TRP A 36 9.62 0.81 -5.21
CA TRP A 36 10.34 -0.40 -5.54
C TRP A 36 9.39 -1.58 -5.73
N VAL A 37 9.67 -2.38 -6.75
CA VAL A 37 9.03 -3.67 -7.03
C VAL A 37 10.16 -4.68 -7.16
N SER A 38 10.01 -5.84 -6.53
CA SER A 38 10.94 -6.96 -6.72
C SER A 38 10.31 -8.04 -7.57
N VAL A 39 11.11 -8.55 -8.49
CA VAL A 39 10.79 -9.71 -9.34
C VAL A 39 11.95 -10.69 -9.25
N PRO A 40 11.68 -12.01 -9.35
CA PRO A 40 12.76 -12.99 -9.40
C PRO A 40 13.62 -12.75 -10.64
N ALA A 41 14.94 -12.90 -10.49
CA ALA A 41 15.86 -12.90 -11.62
C ALA A 41 15.68 -14.22 -12.37
N ILE A 42 14.83 -14.25 -13.40
CA ILE A 42 14.54 -15.46 -14.19
C ILE A 42 15.02 -15.25 -15.62
N ARG A 43 15.90 -16.15 -16.08
CA ARG A 43 16.06 -16.46 -17.50
C ARG A 43 15.10 -17.62 -17.80
N ARG A 44 14.37 -17.57 -18.93
CA ARG A 44 13.41 -18.60 -19.39
C ARG A 44 13.75 -20.02 -18.88
N GLY A 45 12.99 -20.53 -17.91
CA GLY A 45 13.08 -21.93 -17.46
C GLY A 45 14.21 -22.28 -16.49
N THR A 46 15.08 -21.35 -16.11
CA THR A 46 16.14 -21.59 -15.10
C THR A 46 16.26 -20.41 -14.15
N MET A 47 16.16 -20.66 -12.84
CA MET A 47 16.49 -19.69 -11.78
C MET A 47 18.00 -19.40 -11.80
N THR A 48 18.50 -18.79 -12.87
CA THR A 48 19.87 -18.30 -12.95
C THR A 48 19.83 -16.83 -12.58
N PRO A 49 20.55 -16.39 -11.54
CA PRO A 49 20.61 -14.98 -11.20
C PRO A 49 21.15 -14.17 -12.37
N ILE A 50 20.43 -13.12 -12.78
CA ILE A 50 20.87 -12.18 -13.82
C ILE A 50 22.01 -11.33 -13.22
N SER A 51 23.18 -11.32 -13.84
CA SER A 51 24.33 -10.51 -13.39
C SER A 51 24.02 -9.00 -13.46
N ALA A 52 24.75 -8.18 -12.69
CA ALA A 52 24.51 -6.73 -12.69
C ALA A 52 24.79 -6.11 -14.07
N GLU A 53 25.77 -6.66 -14.79
CA GLU A 53 26.16 -6.27 -16.13
C GLU A 53 25.04 -6.56 -17.14
N ARG A 54 24.33 -7.68 -16.96
CA ARG A 54 23.22 -8.07 -17.83
C ARG A 54 21.96 -7.25 -17.61
N LEU A 55 21.82 -6.55 -16.48
CA LEU A 55 20.77 -5.53 -16.31
C LEU A 55 21.00 -4.32 -17.22
N GLN A 56 22.25 -4.05 -17.60
CA GLN A 56 22.62 -2.97 -18.52
C GLN A 56 22.56 -3.38 -20.00
N ASP A 57 22.26 -4.65 -20.29
CA ASP A 57 22.10 -5.15 -21.66
C ASP A 57 20.98 -4.37 -22.38
N PRO A 58 21.23 -3.76 -23.55
CA PRO A 58 20.24 -3.01 -24.30
C PRO A 58 18.96 -3.80 -24.62
N SER A 59 19.06 -5.11 -24.83
CA SER A 59 17.91 -5.98 -25.08
C SER A 59 17.02 -6.15 -23.84
N TYR A 60 17.63 -6.18 -22.65
CA TYR A 60 16.93 -6.25 -21.38
C TYR A 60 16.29 -4.90 -21.05
N GLN A 61 17.02 -3.80 -21.26
CA GLN A 61 16.50 -2.44 -21.09
C GLN A 61 15.34 -2.15 -22.06
N ALA A 62 15.43 -2.61 -23.32
CA ALA A 62 14.31 -2.53 -24.27
C ALA A 62 13.09 -3.34 -23.80
N ALA A 63 13.28 -4.50 -23.15
CA ALA A 63 12.18 -5.27 -22.56
C ALA A 63 11.54 -4.55 -21.36
N LEU A 64 12.33 -3.92 -20.50
CA LEU A 64 11.84 -3.10 -19.39
C LEU A 64 11.07 -1.87 -19.88
N ASN A 65 11.56 -1.22 -20.93
CA ASN A 65 10.88 -0.10 -21.58
C ASN A 65 9.54 -0.51 -22.22
N ARG A 66 9.32 -1.78 -22.55
CA ARG A 66 8.01 -2.27 -23.03
C ARG A 66 6.98 -2.48 -21.92
N ILE A 67 7.41 -2.62 -20.66
CA ILE A 67 6.52 -2.63 -19.49
C ILE A 67 5.79 -1.28 -19.37
N VAL A 68 6.32 -0.24 -20.03
CA VAL A 68 5.89 1.16 -19.92
C VAL A 68 4.54 1.47 -20.59
N SER A 69 3.97 0.53 -21.35
CA SER A 69 2.82 0.78 -22.23
C SER A 69 1.58 -0.05 -21.89
N VAL A 70 1.31 -0.33 -20.62
CA VAL A 70 0.10 -1.07 -20.22
C VAL A 70 -1.00 -0.10 -19.78
N GLY A 71 -1.76 0.39 -20.75
CA GLY A 71 -3.11 0.93 -20.56
C GLY A 71 -4.08 0.07 -21.36
N ASP A 72 -4.63 -0.97 -20.74
CA ASP A 72 -5.75 -1.73 -21.30
C ASP A 72 -7.02 -0.99 -20.89
N ASP A 73 -7.59 -0.24 -21.82
CA ASP A 73 -8.99 0.18 -21.76
C ASP A 73 -9.70 -0.51 -22.92
N SER A 74 -10.66 -1.37 -22.59
CA SER A 74 -11.61 -1.95 -23.54
C SER A 74 -12.50 -0.91 -24.25
N ARG A 75 -12.23 0.40 -24.12
CA ARG A 75 -13.03 1.52 -24.67
C ARG A 75 -12.25 2.54 -25.50
N GLY A 76 -10.99 2.28 -25.86
CA GLY A 76 -10.34 2.99 -26.98
C GLY A 76 -10.14 4.50 -26.80
N ASN A 77 -10.11 5.03 -25.58
CA ASN A 77 -9.80 6.45 -25.35
C ASN A 77 -8.27 6.65 -25.22
N GLU A 78 -7.69 7.51 -26.06
CA GLU A 78 -6.24 7.82 -26.08
C GLU A 78 -5.78 8.70 -24.91
N GLU A 79 -6.70 9.36 -24.21
CA GLU A 79 -6.38 10.27 -23.11
C GLU A 79 -6.37 9.54 -21.76
N ALA A 80 -5.19 9.59 -21.10
CA ALA A 80 -4.86 9.03 -19.79
C ALA A 80 -4.61 7.50 -19.73
N ARG A 81 -3.79 6.98 -20.65
CA ARG A 81 -3.06 5.72 -20.39
C ARG A 81 -2.24 5.87 -19.11
N ALA A 82 -2.48 5.02 -18.12
CA ALA A 82 -1.68 5.03 -16.92
C ALA A 82 -0.25 4.55 -17.23
N VAL A 83 0.67 5.50 -17.25
CA VAL A 83 2.08 5.24 -17.58
C VAL A 83 2.78 4.64 -16.37
N ILE A 84 3.14 3.37 -16.45
CA ILE A 84 4.14 2.79 -15.55
C ILE A 84 5.49 3.13 -16.15
N LYS A 85 6.42 3.73 -15.41
CA LYS A 85 7.77 3.98 -15.92
C LYS A 85 8.79 3.26 -15.04
N VAL A 86 9.66 2.46 -15.66
CA VAL A 86 10.84 1.92 -14.97
C VAL A 86 11.87 3.05 -14.91
N VAL A 87 12.22 3.47 -13.70
CA VAL A 87 13.17 4.58 -13.47
C VAL A 87 14.53 4.08 -13.01
N GLU A 88 14.58 2.93 -12.34
CA GLU A 88 15.79 2.36 -11.77
C GLU A 88 15.62 0.83 -11.63
N VAL A 89 16.72 0.09 -11.76
CA VAL A 89 16.77 -1.35 -11.53
C VAL A 89 18.04 -1.70 -10.78
N ALA A 90 17.87 -2.49 -9.72
CA ALA A 90 18.98 -2.99 -8.90
C ALA A 90 18.72 -4.45 -8.50
N ARG A 91 19.80 -5.18 -8.21
CA ARG A 91 19.70 -6.52 -7.62
C ARG A 91 19.46 -6.42 -6.12
N HIS A 92 18.66 -7.33 -5.59
CA HIS A 92 18.44 -7.48 -4.17
C HIS A 92 18.44 -8.97 -3.79
N HIS A 93 18.91 -9.30 -2.59
CA HIS A 93 19.14 -10.69 -2.15
C HIS A 93 17.86 -11.42 -1.72
N ARG A 94 16.79 -10.69 -1.43
CA ARG A 94 15.47 -11.25 -1.08
C ARG A 94 14.33 -10.48 -1.76
N PRO A 95 13.16 -11.08 -1.99
CA PRO A 95 11.97 -10.34 -2.41
C PRO A 95 11.55 -9.33 -1.35
N LEU A 96 10.91 -8.24 -1.78
CA LEU A 96 10.26 -7.30 -0.87
C LEU A 96 9.07 -7.98 -0.16
N ALA A 97 8.88 -7.66 1.11
CA ALA A 97 7.75 -8.02 1.92
C ALA A 97 6.93 -6.77 2.28
N LEU A 98 5.65 -6.96 2.64
CA LEU A 98 4.83 -5.86 3.14
C LEU A 98 5.48 -5.26 4.39
N GLY A 99 5.73 -3.96 4.38
CA GLY A 99 6.45 -3.26 5.45
C GLY A 99 7.95 -3.07 5.20
N ASP A 100 8.53 -3.60 4.12
CA ASP A 100 9.92 -3.33 3.72
C ASP A 100 10.10 -1.90 3.14
N LEU A 101 9.67 -0.89 3.89
CA LEU A 101 9.93 0.52 3.60
C LEU A 101 10.17 1.29 4.89
N ARG A 102 11.14 2.22 4.88
CA ARG A 102 11.35 3.14 6.00
C ARG A 102 10.21 4.16 6.12
N GLY A 103 9.61 4.56 5.00
CA GLY A 103 8.56 5.57 4.95
C GLY A 103 8.28 6.04 3.53
N ASN A 104 7.50 7.10 3.40
CA ASN A 104 7.20 7.73 2.11
C ASN A 104 7.56 9.21 2.18
N ARG A 105 8.12 9.74 1.09
CA ARG A 105 8.35 11.17 0.91
C ARG A 105 7.21 11.74 0.07
N PHE A 106 6.55 12.77 0.58
CA PHE A 106 5.44 13.42 -0.10
C PHE A 106 5.86 14.79 -0.62
N ARG A 107 5.41 15.12 -1.83
CA ARG A 107 5.41 16.49 -2.36
C ARG A 107 3.96 16.83 -2.71
N ILE A 108 3.35 17.69 -1.90
CA ILE A 108 1.93 18.03 -2.01
C ILE A 108 1.83 19.48 -2.51
N ARG A 109 1.01 19.70 -3.54
CA ARG A 109 0.63 21.04 -4.00
C ARG A 109 -0.84 21.26 -3.67
N LEU A 110 -1.10 22.16 -2.73
CA LEU A 110 -2.46 22.63 -2.45
C LEU A 110 -2.88 23.63 -3.53
N ARG A 111 -4.13 23.58 -3.98
CA ARG A 111 -4.73 24.51 -4.97
C ARG A 111 -6.03 25.06 -4.40
N GLY A 112 -6.43 26.27 -4.82
CA GLY A 112 -7.67 26.90 -4.37
C GLY A 112 -7.67 27.21 -2.87
N VAL A 113 -6.52 27.58 -2.31
CA VAL A 113 -6.38 27.87 -0.88
C VAL A 113 -6.94 29.28 -0.61
N PRO A 114 -7.94 29.45 0.28
CA PRO A 114 -8.48 30.77 0.61
C PRO A 114 -7.39 31.70 1.19
N PRO A 115 -7.46 33.03 0.95
CA PRO A 115 -6.48 33.99 1.48
C PRO A 115 -6.28 33.88 3.00
N ALA A 116 -7.36 33.82 3.77
CA ALA A 116 -7.29 33.65 5.23
C ALA A 116 -6.58 32.36 5.66
N THR A 117 -6.65 31.29 4.84
CA THR A 117 -5.89 30.06 5.12
C THR A 117 -4.42 30.25 4.78
N MET A 118 -4.09 30.91 3.67
CA MET A 118 -2.72 31.22 3.28
C MET A 118 -1.99 32.03 4.36
N GLU A 119 -2.66 33.02 4.95
CA GLU A 119 -2.13 33.83 6.05
C GLU A 119 -1.86 33.01 7.31
N ALA A 120 -2.70 32.00 7.60
CA ALA A 120 -2.55 31.13 8.76
C ALA A 120 -1.59 29.94 8.53
N LEU A 121 -1.11 29.69 7.30
CA LEU A 121 -0.24 28.54 7.01
C LEU A 121 1.10 28.61 7.76
N PRO A 122 1.84 29.73 7.77
CA PRO A 122 3.16 29.79 8.43
C PRO A 122 3.11 29.35 9.90
N SER A 123 2.18 29.90 10.68
CA SER A 123 2.03 29.56 12.10
C SER A 123 1.62 28.10 12.32
N ARG A 124 0.75 27.55 11.44
CA ARG A 124 0.39 26.12 11.49
C ARG A 124 1.58 25.21 11.15
N PHE A 125 2.44 25.63 10.22
CA PHE A 125 3.65 24.88 9.87
C PHE A 125 4.69 24.94 10.99
N GLU A 126 4.85 26.07 11.67
CA GLU A 126 5.72 26.16 12.85
C GLU A 126 5.31 25.12 13.91
N VAL A 127 4.03 25.06 14.26
CA VAL A 127 3.48 24.05 15.18
C VAL A 127 3.72 22.63 14.67
N LEU A 128 3.48 22.38 13.38
CA LEU A 128 3.68 21.07 12.77
C LEU A 128 5.15 20.63 12.84
N THR A 129 6.10 21.57 12.67
CA THR A 129 7.54 21.28 12.71
C THR A 129 8.06 21.06 14.12
N SER A 130 7.54 21.76 15.12
CA SER A 130 7.98 21.64 16.52
C SER A 130 7.33 20.47 17.25
N SER A 131 6.05 20.22 17.02
CA SER A 131 5.23 19.27 17.79
C SER A 131 4.72 18.08 16.98
N GLY A 132 4.90 18.11 15.66
CA GLY A 132 4.37 17.08 14.77
C GLY A 132 2.84 17.17 14.63
N PHE A 133 2.22 16.01 14.36
CA PHE A 133 0.77 15.88 14.25
C PHE A 133 0.31 14.53 14.79
N ALA A 134 -0.98 14.43 15.13
CA ALA A 134 -1.58 13.18 15.58
C ALA A 134 -1.49 12.11 14.48
N ASN A 135 -0.77 11.02 14.75
CA ASN A 135 -0.57 9.91 13.82
C ASN A 135 -1.82 9.02 13.70
N THR A 136 -2.93 9.59 13.27
CA THR A 136 -4.20 8.87 13.10
C THR A 136 -4.22 8.06 11.80
N PHE A 137 -4.99 6.98 11.79
CA PHE A 137 -5.35 6.30 10.56
C PHE A 137 -6.43 7.09 9.81
N GLY A 138 -6.16 7.44 8.55
CA GLY A 138 -7.08 8.24 7.74
C GLY A 138 -8.31 7.46 7.23
N PRO A 139 -9.32 8.17 6.67
CA PRO A 139 -10.60 7.57 6.23
C PRO A 139 -10.46 6.42 5.23
N GLN A 140 -9.42 6.45 4.39
CA GLN A 140 -9.09 5.40 3.42
C GLN A 140 -8.90 4.02 4.08
N ARG A 141 -8.53 3.97 5.37
CA ARG A 141 -8.37 2.72 6.13
C ARG A 141 -9.69 1.99 6.38
N PHE A 142 -10.80 2.73 6.45
CA PHE A 142 -12.06 2.23 7.02
C PHE A 142 -13.12 1.89 5.97
N SER A 143 -12.89 2.20 4.69
CA SER A 143 -13.84 1.96 3.59
C SER A 143 -15.26 2.46 3.91
N ALA A 144 -15.40 3.70 4.39
CA ALA A 144 -16.65 4.27 4.91
C ALA A 144 -17.29 3.41 6.03
N GLY A 145 -16.46 2.90 6.94
CA GLY A 145 -16.86 2.08 8.09
C GLY A 145 -17.18 0.61 7.77
N LYS A 146 -17.23 0.20 6.49
CA LYS A 146 -17.49 -1.19 6.10
C LYS A 146 -16.44 -2.15 6.68
N SER A 147 -15.17 -1.74 6.65
CA SER A 147 -14.08 -2.57 7.15
C SER A 147 -14.14 -2.76 8.67
N ILE A 148 -14.57 -1.73 9.41
CA ILE A 148 -14.74 -1.83 10.87
C ILE A 148 -15.83 -2.84 11.21
N ARG A 149 -16.99 -2.75 10.53
CA ARG A 149 -18.12 -3.68 10.74
C ARG A 149 -17.72 -5.12 10.44
N LEU A 150 -16.96 -5.35 9.37
CA LEU A 150 -16.40 -6.67 9.07
C LEU A 150 -15.45 -7.17 10.18
N GLY A 151 -14.59 -6.30 10.70
CA GLY A 151 -13.71 -6.66 11.82
C GLY A 151 -14.49 -7.09 13.06
N LEU A 152 -15.56 -6.35 13.40
CA LEU A 152 -16.44 -6.67 14.51
C LEU A 152 -17.12 -8.03 14.32
N SER A 153 -17.73 -8.27 13.16
CA SER A 153 -18.42 -9.54 12.89
C SER A 153 -17.48 -10.74 12.99
N VAL A 154 -16.21 -10.59 12.56
CA VAL A 154 -15.19 -11.64 12.69
C VAL A 154 -14.86 -11.93 14.15
N LEU A 155 -14.72 -10.89 15.00
CA LEU A 155 -14.43 -11.08 16.42
C LEU A 155 -15.62 -11.66 17.18
N GLU A 156 -16.85 -11.23 16.85
CA GLU A 156 -18.09 -11.77 17.41
C GLU A 156 -18.25 -13.25 17.05
N GLU A 157 -18.02 -13.61 15.79
CA GLU A 157 -18.06 -15.00 15.37
C GLU A 157 -17.01 -15.85 16.12
N ARG A 158 -15.77 -15.35 16.23
CA ARG A 158 -14.71 -16.04 17.00
C ARG A 158 -15.10 -16.20 18.48
N ARG A 159 -15.70 -15.18 19.09
CA ARG A 159 -16.21 -15.25 20.46
C ARG A 159 -17.28 -16.32 20.59
N ARG A 160 -18.24 -16.36 19.67
CA ARG A 160 -19.31 -17.38 19.64
C ARG A 160 -18.73 -18.80 19.54
N ILE A 161 -17.74 -19.02 18.67
CA ILE A 161 -17.08 -20.34 18.54
C ILE A 161 -16.38 -20.72 19.85
N ARG A 162 -15.63 -19.80 20.47
CA ARG A 162 -14.90 -20.05 21.73
C ARG A 162 -15.79 -20.48 22.89
N LEU A 163 -17.03 -19.99 22.95
CA LEU A 163 -17.98 -20.29 24.02
C LEU A 163 -18.66 -21.67 23.88
N GLN A 164 -18.44 -22.38 22.76
CA GLN A 164 -18.93 -23.74 22.57
C GLN A 164 -17.97 -24.76 23.20
N GLU A 165 -18.47 -25.95 23.52
CA GLU A 165 -17.64 -27.09 23.93
C GLU A 165 -16.60 -27.43 22.85
N GLY A 166 -15.33 -27.63 23.25
CA GLY A 166 -14.21 -27.78 22.31
C GLY A 166 -13.99 -26.56 21.39
N GLY A 167 -14.56 -25.40 21.73
CA GLY A 167 -14.59 -24.21 20.88
C GLY A 167 -13.27 -23.44 20.80
N ILE A 168 -12.43 -23.53 21.83
CA ILE A 168 -11.16 -22.82 21.92
C ILE A 168 -10.23 -23.24 20.77
N GLU A 169 -9.99 -24.54 20.59
CA GLU A 169 -9.12 -25.08 19.54
C GLU A 169 -9.65 -24.72 18.14
N ARG A 170 -10.96 -24.88 17.91
CA ARG A 170 -11.62 -24.51 16.65
C ARG A 170 -11.45 -23.02 16.31
N ALA A 171 -11.59 -22.14 17.30
CA ALA A 171 -11.42 -20.70 17.11
C ALA A 171 -9.97 -20.30 16.80
N VAL A 172 -8.99 -20.95 17.44
CA VAL A 172 -7.56 -20.70 17.19
C VAL A 172 -7.16 -21.15 15.79
N ASN A 173 -7.61 -22.33 15.37
CA ASN A 173 -7.24 -22.92 14.08
C ASN A 173 -8.01 -22.32 12.88
N LYS A 174 -9.09 -21.57 13.11
CA LYS A 174 -9.83 -20.90 12.03
C LYS A 174 -8.95 -19.85 11.33
N LYS A 175 -8.60 -20.10 10.07
CA LYS A 175 -7.87 -19.15 9.22
C LYS A 175 -8.77 -17.98 8.83
N MET A 176 -8.20 -16.77 8.82
CA MET A 176 -8.87 -15.58 8.27
C MET A 176 -8.55 -15.43 6.79
N SER A 177 -9.57 -15.16 5.99
CA SER A 177 -9.43 -14.66 4.63
C SER A 177 -8.71 -13.30 4.62
N PRO A 178 -8.15 -12.89 3.47
CA PRO A 178 -7.54 -11.56 3.32
C PRO A 178 -8.46 -10.40 3.75
N ASN A 179 -9.75 -10.47 3.41
CA ASN A 179 -10.72 -9.42 3.74
C ASN A 179 -11.02 -9.36 5.23
N GLU A 180 -11.15 -10.52 5.90
CA GLU A 180 -11.33 -10.56 7.35
C GLU A 180 -10.12 -9.98 8.10
N ARG A 181 -8.89 -10.29 7.64
CA ARG A 181 -7.67 -9.68 8.21
C ARG A 181 -7.67 -8.16 8.04
N LEU A 182 -8.08 -7.66 6.87
CA LEU A 182 -8.23 -6.23 6.63
C LEU A 182 -9.30 -5.62 7.54
N GLY A 183 -10.43 -6.31 7.76
CA GLY A 183 -11.49 -5.86 8.66
C GLY A 183 -11.01 -5.76 10.11
N VAL A 184 -10.36 -6.80 10.63
CA VAL A 184 -9.77 -6.81 11.98
C VAL A 184 -8.72 -5.70 12.13
N SER A 185 -7.85 -5.52 11.13
CA SER A 185 -6.86 -4.43 11.13
C SER A 185 -7.52 -3.05 11.13
N ALA A 186 -8.61 -2.86 10.39
CA ALA A 186 -9.36 -1.61 10.39
C ALA A 186 -10.04 -1.33 11.75
N LEU A 187 -10.61 -2.36 12.40
CA LEU A 187 -11.16 -2.23 13.75
C LEU A 187 -10.08 -1.86 14.78
N GLN A 188 -8.90 -2.50 14.73
CA GLN A 188 -7.77 -2.12 15.58
C GLN A 188 -7.37 -0.66 15.35
N SER A 189 -7.33 -0.23 14.09
CA SER A 189 -7.01 1.15 13.70
C SER A 189 -8.02 2.16 14.24
N SER A 190 -9.33 1.81 14.29
CA SER A 190 -10.34 2.71 14.84
C SER A 190 -10.24 2.84 16.35
N ILE A 191 -9.97 1.74 17.06
CA ILE A 191 -9.75 1.77 18.52
C ILE A 191 -8.53 2.64 18.84
N PHE A 192 -7.44 2.48 18.09
CA PHE A 192 -6.26 3.32 18.24
C PHE A 192 -6.57 4.80 18.01
N ASN A 193 -7.34 5.14 16.97
CA ASN A 193 -7.74 6.52 16.72
C ASN A 193 -8.55 7.10 17.90
N CYS A 194 -9.50 6.34 18.47
CA CYS A 194 -10.26 6.77 19.65
C CYS A 194 -9.32 7.06 20.83
N TRP A 195 -8.44 6.11 21.16
CA TRP A 195 -7.47 6.29 22.24
C TRP A 195 -6.57 7.51 22.03
N LEU A 196 -6.07 7.71 20.81
CA LEU A 196 -5.20 8.84 20.49
C LEU A 196 -5.93 10.18 20.64
N GLN A 197 -7.21 10.23 20.25
CA GLN A 197 -8.05 11.42 20.45
C GLN A 197 -8.27 11.73 21.93
N ASP A 198 -8.57 10.72 22.74
CA ASP A 198 -8.76 10.91 24.18
C ASP A 198 -7.46 11.37 24.85
N ARG A 199 -6.32 10.77 24.49
CA ARG A 199 -5.00 11.18 24.96
C ARG A 199 -4.68 12.64 24.59
N ALA A 200 -4.99 13.04 23.36
CA ALA A 200 -4.75 14.41 22.90
C ALA A 200 -5.60 15.44 23.66
N ARG A 201 -6.85 15.08 24.02
CA ARG A 201 -7.72 15.94 24.84
C ARG A 201 -7.15 16.15 26.24
N CYS A 202 -6.71 15.07 26.91
CA CYS A 202 -6.18 15.16 28.27
C CYS A 202 -4.92 16.03 28.39
N VAL A 203 -4.08 16.08 27.35
CA VAL A 203 -2.86 16.91 27.33
C VAL A 203 -3.16 18.41 27.14
N LEU A 204 -4.30 18.76 26.55
CA LEU A 204 -4.70 20.15 26.31
C LEU A 204 -5.52 20.77 27.47
N THR A 205 -5.83 19.99 28.51
CA THR A 205 -6.60 20.41 29.69
C THR A 205 -5.75 20.56 30.96
N VAL A 206 -4.43 20.54 30.85
CA VAL A 206 -3.46 20.80 31.93
C VAL A 206 -2.67 22.04 31.59
#